data_AF-A0A9E2TKX6-F1
#
_entry.id   AF-A0A9E2TKX6-F1
#
_cell.length_a   1.000
_cell.length_b   1.000
_cell.length_c   1.000
_cell.angle_alpha   90.00
_cell.angle_beta   90.00
_cell.angle_gamma   90.00
#
_symmetry.space_group_name_H-M   'P 1'
#
loop_
_entity.id
_entity.type
_entity.pdbx_description
1 polymer ?
#
loop_
_entity_poly.entity_id
_entity_poly.type
_entity_poly.pdbx_seq_one_letter_code
_entity_poly.pdbx_strand_id
1 'polypeptide(L)'
;MDRPDAAPQLDDLFTDLVRAFEIAVFEHRSGADFHLLGHPPAWLSQLFPTTAQDGILSVDGRAPVLQNFLADAAQAWQDPTAGLIRSGFWAEASETGDSWQVEAMAVRCANRRILLLQRCAATYDQQVTLLQAARDRVLQQHEEARHHRKSQQALTTKLVDSERARDDVMTILQQLNLATLLIDGAGEIRFVSAAATRLLRLPAAAFPRPGRSWQRLLPVTKSDRLALQNMLHRHSEQRERLCCHLDTSTGQRIWLEFEIHDDPRDAQSRIIFLHDVTDLHHLRRLLDQKAHYYDLIGKSRCMTRVYEQIHDLAQVDTTVLIDGETGTGKELVARALHQASPRQKGPFIAANCAGLTDSLLGSQLFGHKRGAFTGAITDHQGFFEAAHGGVVFLDEIGDIPPNVQTSLLRVLQEKEITRLGDSRPRQVNVRIVAATHHDLGRDVANGAFRADLLYRIRVARIHLPALRERKEDIPLLVASFLSEGRASMGKAVSELTPTALAALMEYHWPGNVRELKSAIDYAIIHCKDETIDSDDLPPELLDTPSPLSSRLISFTPTGDERSRLTTALERARGNRTQAARLLGISRATLYRRLTDLGLLNN
;
A
#
# COMPACT_ATOMS: atom_id res chain seq x y z
N MET A 1 -56.22 33.61 105.47
CA MET A 1 -56.15 33.28 104.03
C MET A 1 -56.68 31.87 103.92
N ASP A 2 -57.96 31.81 103.54
CA ASP A 2 -58.82 30.66 103.64
C ASP A 2 -58.63 29.66 102.50
N ARG A 3 -58.61 28.39 102.93
CA ARG A 3 -58.96 27.11 102.29
C ARG A 3 -58.19 26.57 101.06
N PRO A 4 -57.72 25.31 101.13
CA PRO A 4 -57.21 24.54 100.00
C PRO A 4 -58.35 23.82 99.27
N ASP A 5 -58.33 23.83 97.94
CA ASP A 5 -59.09 22.87 97.13
C ASP A 5 -58.32 21.54 97.08
N ALA A 6 -59.04 20.47 97.42
CA ALA A 6 -58.51 19.14 97.61
C ALA A 6 -58.01 18.53 96.28
N ALA A 7 -56.77 18.05 96.27
CA ALA A 7 -56.25 17.21 95.21
C ALA A 7 -57.05 15.89 95.15
N PRO A 8 -57.49 15.42 93.97
CA PRO A 8 -58.18 14.14 93.85
C PRO A 8 -57.26 13.02 94.34
N GLN A 9 -57.82 12.12 95.15
CA GLN A 9 -57.09 10.94 95.65
C GLN A 9 -56.66 10.10 94.44
N LEU A 10 -55.47 9.48 94.51
CA LEU A 10 -54.85 8.69 93.43
C LEU A 10 -55.80 7.64 92.80
N ASP A 11 -56.82 7.20 93.52
CA ASP A 11 -57.85 6.26 93.04
C ASP A 11 -58.79 6.86 91.98
N ASP A 12 -59.08 8.17 92.01
CA ASP A 12 -59.95 8.83 91.02
C ASP A 12 -59.27 8.95 89.66
N LEU A 13 -57.98 9.30 89.64
CA LEU A 13 -57.20 9.50 88.41
C LEU A 13 -56.93 8.17 87.68
N PHE A 14 -56.75 7.08 88.43
CA PHE A 14 -56.67 5.73 87.87
C PHE A 14 -58.00 5.31 87.24
N THR A 15 -59.12 5.59 87.91
CA THR A 15 -60.47 5.28 87.41
C THR A 15 -60.78 6.04 86.11
N ASP A 16 -60.39 7.32 86.03
CA ASP A 16 -60.57 8.13 84.83
C ASP A 16 -59.70 7.67 83.65
N LEU A 17 -58.45 7.26 83.90
CA LEU A 17 -57.56 6.71 82.86
C LEU A 17 -58.09 5.39 82.31
N VAL A 18 -58.49 4.47 83.18
CA VAL A 18 -59.07 3.17 82.78
C VAL A 18 -60.32 3.38 81.92
N ARG A 19 -61.16 4.36 82.26
CA ARG A 19 -62.34 4.74 81.45
C ARG A 19 -61.96 5.37 80.11
N ALA A 20 -60.98 6.27 80.09
CA ALA A 20 -60.53 6.96 78.86
C ALA A 20 -59.92 6.00 77.82
N PHE A 21 -59.26 4.93 78.27
CA PHE A 21 -58.71 3.89 77.40
C PHE A 21 -59.69 2.75 77.08
N GLU A 22 -60.95 2.87 77.51
CA GLU A 22 -61.98 1.85 77.33
C GLU A 22 -61.57 0.46 77.87
N ILE A 23 -60.90 0.42 79.02
CA ILE A 23 -60.39 -0.82 79.64
C ILE A 23 -61.34 -1.29 80.75
N ALA A 24 -61.68 -2.57 80.76
CA ALA A 24 -62.34 -3.25 81.88
C ALA A 24 -61.32 -4.07 82.68
N VAL A 25 -61.30 -3.93 84.01
CA VAL A 25 -60.33 -4.56 84.90
C VAL A 25 -61.01 -5.60 85.79
N PHE A 26 -60.49 -6.81 85.84
CA PHE A 26 -61.09 -7.94 86.54
C PHE A 26 -60.08 -8.65 87.45
N GLU A 27 -60.50 -9.06 88.64
CA GLU A 27 -59.72 -9.88 89.58
C GLU A 27 -60.22 -11.33 89.61
N HIS A 28 -59.32 -12.29 89.42
CA HIS A 28 -59.66 -13.72 89.46
C HIS A 28 -60.07 -14.15 90.87
N ARG A 29 -61.23 -14.81 91.01
CA ARG A 29 -61.67 -15.37 92.31
C ARG A 29 -61.45 -16.88 92.39
N SER A 30 -62.14 -17.64 91.55
CA SER A 30 -62.09 -19.11 91.53
C SER A 30 -62.66 -19.64 90.22
N GLY A 31 -62.07 -20.70 89.65
CA GLY A 31 -62.56 -21.28 88.40
C GLY A 31 -62.51 -20.27 87.23
N ALA A 32 -63.63 -20.14 86.52
CA ALA A 32 -63.82 -19.21 85.40
C ALA A 32 -64.45 -17.86 85.81
N ASP A 33 -64.57 -17.59 87.11
CA ASP A 33 -65.23 -16.39 87.64
C ASP A 33 -64.23 -15.29 88.01
N PHE A 34 -64.51 -14.09 87.51
CA PHE A 34 -63.74 -12.88 87.76
C PHE A 34 -64.61 -11.76 88.31
N HIS A 35 -64.11 -11.02 89.30
CA HIS A 35 -64.78 -9.87 89.87
C HIS A 35 -64.33 -8.58 89.18
N LEU A 36 -65.26 -7.78 88.67
CA LEU A 36 -64.95 -6.48 88.09
C LEU A 36 -64.43 -5.53 89.18
N LEU A 37 -63.30 -4.88 88.92
CA LEU A 37 -62.75 -3.84 89.77
C LEU A 37 -63.12 -2.47 89.19
N GLY A 38 -63.91 -1.69 89.94
CA GLY A 38 -64.35 -0.34 89.54
C GLY A 38 -65.64 -0.33 88.71
N HIS A 39 -65.85 0.77 87.96
CA HIS A 39 -67.05 0.94 87.14
C HIS A 39 -66.90 0.30 85.75
N PRO A 40 -67.90 -0.47 85.27
CA PRO A 40 -67.84 -1.08 83.94
C PRO A 40 -67.84 -0.03 82.83
N PRO A 41 -67.00 -0.17 81.79
CA PRO A 41 -67.13 0.60 80.56
C PRO A 41 -68.48 0.35 79.88
N ALA A 42 -69.04 1.37 79.22
CA ALA A 42 -70.35 1.25 78.56
C ALA A 42 -70.41 0.14 77.48
N TRP A 43 -69.28 -0.14 76.84
CA TRP A 43 -69.19 -1.23 75.86
C TRP A 43 -69.25 -2.62 76.50
N LEU A 44 -68.79 -2.76 77.75
CA LEU A 44 -68.72 -4.06 78.42
C LEU A 44 -70.12 -4.64 78.63
N SER A 45 -71.11 -3.82 78.97
CA SER A 45 -72.51 -4.26 79.10
C SER A 45 -73.14 -4.76 77.79
N GLN A 46 -72.59 -4.39 76.62
CA GLN A 46 -73.10 -4.84 75.33
C GLN A 46 -72.51 -6.18 74.90
N LEU A 47 -71.27 -6.48 75.31
CA LEU A 47 -70.61 -7.77 75.06
C LEU A 47 -70.90 -8.80 76.17
N PHE A 48 -70.99 -8.37 77.44
CA PHE A 48 -71.26 -9.22 78.60
C PHE A 48 -72.33 -8.60 79.51
N PRO A 49 -73.64 -8.74 79.18
CA PRO A 49 -74.73 -8.05 79.88
C PRO A 49 -74.88 -8.47 81.35
N THR A 50 -74.71 -9.76 81.65
CA THR A 50 -74.80 -10.33 83.02
C THR A 50 -73.66 -9.84 83.92
N THR A 51 -72.47 -9.65 83.34
CA THR A 51 -71.28 -9.17 84.04
C THR A 51 -71.38 -7.73 84.51
N ALA A 52 -72.06 -6.88 83.74
CA ALA A 52 -72.29 -5.49 84.12
C ALA A 52 -73.31 -5.34 85.26
N GLN A 53 -74.18 -6.33 85.48
CA GLN A 53 -75.21 -6.31 86.53
C GLN A 53 -74.72 -6.90 87.86
N ASP A 54 -74.07 -8.07 87.82
CA ASP A 54 -73.66 -8.79 89.04
C ASP A 54 -72.20 -8.52 89.44
N GLY A 55 -71.45 -7.77 88.62
CA GLY A 55 -70.02 -7.50 88.83
C GLY A 55 -69.12 -8.73 88.69
N ILE A 56 -69.67 -9.85 88.20
CA ILE A 56 -68.95 -11.12 88.01
C ILE A 56 -68.94 -11.48 86.52
N LEU A 57 -67.75 -11.65 85.96
CA LEU A 57 -67.54 -12.22 84.63
C LEU A 57 -67.34 -13.73 84.78
N SER A 58 -68.31 -14.52 84.32
CA SER A 58 -68.16 -15.96 84.18
C SER A 58 -67.92 -16.30 82.72
N VAL A 59 -66.78 -16.92 82.39
CA VAL A 59 -66.33 -17.16 81.00
C VAL A 59 -66.83 -18.50 80.45
N ASP A 60 -67.83 -19.11 81.09
CA ASP A 60 -68.37 -20.40 80.68
C ASP A 60 -69.27 -20.27 79.42
N GLY A 61 -68.63 -20.32 78.25
CA GLY A 61 -69.27 -20.69 76.98
C GLY A 61 -69.59 -19.59 75.96
N ARG A 62 -69.29 -18.31 76.23
CA ARG A 62 -69.59 -17.20 75.29
C ARG A 62 -68.43 -16.64 74.47
N ALA A 63 -67.17 -16.83 74.88
CA ALA A 63 -66.01 -16.28 74.17
C ALA A 63 -64.86 -17.32 74.11
N PRO A 64 -64.80 -18.19 73.09
CA PRO A 64 -63.83 -19.29 73.02
C PRO A 64 -62.37 -18.80 72.94
N VAL A 65 -62.12 -17.63 72.34
CA VAL A 65 -60.79 -17.01 72.31
C VAL A 65 -60.35 -16.59 73.71
N LEU A 66 -61.26 -15.98 74.49
CA LEU A 66 -60.99 -15.60 75.87
C LEU A 66 -60.78 -16.83 76.75
N GLN A 67 -61.56 -17.90 76.55
CA GLN A 67 -61.42 -19.15 77.30
C GLN A 67 -60.05 -19.81 77.06
N ASN A 68 -59.60 -19.86 75.81
CA ASN A 68 -58.26 -20.38 75.47
C ASN A 68 -57.16 -19.49 76.08
N PHE A 69 -57.29 -18.16 75.96
CA PHE A 69 -56.35 -17.23 76.56
C PHE A 69 -56.28 -17.37 78.10
N LEU A 70 -57.39 -17.65 78.76
CA LEU A 70 -57.40 -17.88 80.21
C LEU A 70 -56.62 -19.12 80.63
N ALA A 71 -56.54 -20.16 79.79
CA ALA A 71 -55.69 -21.31 80.07
C ALA A 71 -54.20 -20.91 80.07
N ASP A 72 -53.79 -20.07 79.12
CA ASP A 72 -52.43 -19.53 79.04
C ASP A 72 -52.16 -18.53 80.19
N ALA A 73 -53.15 -17.70 80.53
CA ALA A 73 -53.08 -16.77 81.65
C ALA A 73 -52.97 -17.47 83.01
N ALA A 74 -53.60 -18.63 83.18
CA ALA A 74 -53.47 -19.43 84.40
C ALA A 74 -52.03 -19.89 84.64
N GLN A 75 -51.26 -20.16 83.58
CA GLN A 75 -49.83 -20.45 83.69
C GLN A 75 -49.03 -19.19 84.06
N ALA A 76 -49.29 -18.06 83.38
CA ALA A 76 -48.62 -16.80 83.66
C ALA A 76 -48.87 -16.29 85.10
N TRP A 77 -50.07 -16.52 85.65
CA TRP A 77 -50.36 -16.15 87.04
C TRP A 77 -49.68 -17.05 88.09
N GLN A 78 -49.16 -18.23 87.72
CA GLN A 78 -48.39 -19.07 88.63
C GLN A 78 -46.94 -18.59 88.76
N ASP A 79 -46.38 -18.02 87.70
CA ASP A 79 -45.02 -17.50 87.65
C ASP A 79 -44.96 -16.05 88.19
N PRO A 80 -44.28 -15.78 89.32
CA PRO A 80 -44.14 -14.43 89.85
C PRO A 80 -43.25 -13.52 88.99
N THR A 81 -42.54 -14.05 87.99
CA THR A 81 -41.67 -13.30 87.07
C THR A 81 -42.31 -13.04 85.70
N ALA A 82 -43.47 -13.63 85.42
CA ALA A 82 -44.19 -13.41 84.17
C ALA A 82 -44.71 -11.97 84.08
N GLY A 83 -44.33 -11.28 83.01
CA GLY A 83 -44.84 -9.96 82.66
C GLY A 83 -46.27 -9.99 82.11
N LEU A 84 -46.74 -8.84 81.63
CA LEU A 84 -48.04 -8.70 80.96
C LEU A 84 -48.10 -9.61 79.71
N ILE A 85 -49.06 -10.54 79.68
CA ILE A 85 -49.35 -11.34 78.49
C ILE A 85 -50.60 -10.80 77.78
N ARG A 86 -50.67 -11.00 76.47
CA ARG A 86 -51.72 -10.45 75.59
C ARG A 86 -52.31 -11.56 74.71
N SER A 87 -53.61 -11.51 74.46
CA SER A 87 -54.30 -12.44 73.55
C SER A 87 -54.05 -12.14 72.07
N GLY A 88 -53.55 -10.94 71.76
CA GLY A 88 -53.68 -10.33 70.43
C GLY A 88 -55.10 -9.83 70.19
N PHE A 89 -55.30 -9.11 69.09
CA PHE A 89 -56.61 -8.57 68.71
C PHE A 89 -57.52 -9.67 68.15
N TRP A 90 -58.74 -9.71 68.64
CA TRP A 90 -59.75 -10.64 68.16
C TRP A 90 -61.12 -9.96 68.12
N ALA A 91 -62.03 -10.50 67.34
CA ALA A 91 -63.36 -9.92 67.16
C ALA A 91 -64.41 -10.72 67.94
N GLU A 92 -65.20 -10.04 68.78
CA GLU A 92 -66.37 -10.63 69.46
C GLU A 92 -67.65 -9.98 68.95
N ALA A 93 -68.71 -10.77 68.81
CA ALA A 93 -70.01 -10.25 68.41
C ALA A 93 -70.87 -9.97 69.64
N SER A 94 -71.46 -8.76 69.69
CA SER A 94 -72.51 -8.43 70.67
C SER A 94 -73.82 -9.16 70.36
N GLU A 95 -74.72 -9.29 71.34
CA GLU A 95 -76.06 -9.88 71.13
C GLU A 95 -76.90 -9.14 70.07
N THR A 96 -76.56 -7.87 69.79
CA THR A 96 -77.21 -7.03 68.78
C THR A 96 -76.59 -7.14 67.38
N GLY A 97 -75.52 -7.93 67.19
CA GLY A 97 -74.92 -8.24 65.89
C GLY A 97 -73.72 -7.38 65.47
N ASP A 98 -73.35 -6.36 66.24
CA ASP A 98 -72.15 -5.58 65.99
C ASP A 98 -70.90 -6.37 66.39
N SER A 99 -69.84 -6.32 65.57
CA SER A 99 -68.55 -6.98 65.81
C SER A 99 -67.51 -6.00 66.32
N TRP A 100 -66.90 -6.33 67.46
CA TRP A 100 -66.03 -5.45 68.22
C TRP A 100 -64.64 -6.06 68.29
N GLN A 101 -63.60 -5.28 67.94
CA GLN A 101 -62.21 -5.67 68.11
C GLN A 101 -61.77 -5.45 69.56
N VAL A 102 -61.40 -6.52 70.24
CA VAL A 102 -61.04 -6.57 71.66
C VAL A 102 -59.65 -7.22 71.82
N GLU A 103 -58.88 -6.74 72.78
CA GLU A 103 -57.65 -7.38 73.25
C GLU A 103 -57.82 -7.73 74.74
N ALA A 104 -57.47 -8.97 75.11
CA ALA A 104 -57.38 -9.40 76.49
C ALA A 104 -55.93 -9.42 76.95
N MET A 105 -55.69 -8.97 78.18
CA MET A 105 -54.35 -8.98 78.78
C MET A 105 -54.42 -9.52 80.19
N ALA A 106 -53.46 -10.35 80.59
CA ALA A 106 -53.39 -10.89 81.93
C ALA A 106 -52.06 -10.52 82.58
N VAL A 107 -52.14 -10.13 83.85
CA VAL A 107 -50.98 -9.73 84.66
C VAL A 107 -51.16 -10.17 86.10
N ARG A 108 -50.05 -10.54 86.74
CA ARG A 108 -50.00 -10.76 88.19
C ARG A 108 -49.46 -9.50 88.87
N CYS A 109 -50.27 -8.88 89.71
CA CYS A 109 -49.84 -7.74 90.51
C CYS A 109 -49.83 -8.14 91.99
N ALA A 110 -48.62 -8.24 92.57
CA ALA A 110 -48.41 -8.78 93.91
C ALA A 110 -49.05 -10.18 94.07
N ASN A 111 -50.03 -10.32 94.98
CA ASN A 111 -50.75 -11.57 95.21
C ASN A 111 -52.12 -11.64 94.50
N ARG A 112 -52.41 -10.68 93.61
CA ARG A 112 -53.67 -10.61 92.85
C ARG A 112 -53.46 -10.99 91.38
N ARG A 113 -54.44 -11.68 90.81
CA ARG A 113 -54.47 -12.13 89.42
C ARG A 113 -55.44 -11.25 88.66
N ILE A 114 -54.93 -10.44 87.73
CA ILE A 114 -55.71 -9.40 87.06
C ILE A 114 -55.86 -9.74 85.57
N LEU A 115 -57.08 -9.60 85.05
CA LEU A 115 -57.44 -9.65 83.64
C LEU A 115 -57.92 -8.27 83.19
N LEU A 116 -57.40 -7.79 82.07
CA LEU A 116 -57.75 -6.52 81.45
C LEU A 116 -58.38 -6.81 80.08
N LEU A 117 -59.53 -6.21 79.77
CA LEU A 117 -60.12 -6.25 78.44
C LEU A 117 -60.18 -4.84 77.86
N GLN A 118 -59.65 -4.64 76.66
CA GLN A 118 -59.60 -3.33 76.00
C GLN A 118 -60.26 -3.38 74.63
N ARG A 119 -61.05 -2.36 74.30
CA ARG A 119 -61.59 -2.14 72.95
C ARG A 119 -60.60 -1.36 72.06
N CYS A 120 -60.48 -1.71 70.79
CA CYS A 120 -59.67 -0.97 69.80
C CYS A 120 -60.49 -0.52 68.58
N ALA A 121 -60.37 0.75 68.17
CA ALA A 121 -61.13 1.33 67.06
C ALA A 121 -60.39 1.23 65.69
N ALA A 122 -61.16 1.05 64.60
CA ALA A 122 -60.72 0.67 63.26
C ALA A 122 -59.90 1.72 62.46
N THR A 123 -58.63 1.95 62.80
CA THR A 123 -57.70 2.83 62.06
C THR A 123 -56.49 2.13 61.41
N TYR A 124 -56.45 0.79 61.42
CA TYR A 124 -55.27 0.01 61.03
C TYR A 124 -55.16 -0.24 59.50
N ASP A 125 -56.28 -0.30 58.77
CA ASP A 125 -56.28 -0.67 57.35
C ASP A 125 -55.68 0.40 56.41
N GLN A 126 -55.73 1.69 56.79
CA GLN A 126 -55.20 2.77 55.95
C GLN A 126 -53.66 2.88 55.98
N GLN A 127 -53.00 2.39 57.04
CA GLN A 127 -51.55 2.54 57.20
C GLN A 127 -50.74 1.50 56.39
N VAL A 128 -51.28 0.31 56.18
CA VAL A 128 -50.61 -0.78 55.44
C VAL A 128 -50.44 -0.45 53.96
N THR A 129 -51.47 0.12 53.34
CA THR A 129 -51.50 0.44 51.90
C THR A 129 -50.49 1.53 51.53
N LEU A 130 -50.31 2.55 52.38
CA LEU A 130 -49.33 3.63 52.16
C LEU A 130 -47.89 3.13 52.25
N LEU A 131 -47.60 2.20 53.17
CA LEU A 131 -46.26 1.64 53.34
C LEU A 131 -45.86 0.73 52.17
N GLN A 132 -46.79 -0.02 51.59
CA GLN A 132 -46.53 -0.84 50.40
C GLN A 132 -46.19 0.03 49.18
N ALA A 133 -46.98 1.09 48.93
CA ALA A 133 -46.73 2.00 47.82
C ALA A 133 -45.39 2.75 47.93
N ALA A 134 -44.96 3.10 49.16
CA ALA A 134 -43.66 3.71 49.40
C ALA A 134 -42.50 2.73 49.15
N ARG A 135 -42.63 1.47 49.55
CA ARG A 135 -41.63 0.42 49.32
C ARG A 135 -41.39 0.16 47.83
N ASP A 136 -42.45 0.09 47.05
CA ASP A 136 -42.37 -0.23 45.62
C ASP A 136 -41.71 0.91 44.81
N ARG A 137 -41.92 2.18 45.20
CA ARG A 137 -41.21 3.32 44.60
C ARG A 137 -39.70 3.29 44.87
N VAL A 138 -39.30 2.92 46.09
CA VAL A 138 -37.88 2.83 46.47
C VAL A 138 -37.20 1.69 45.71
N LEU A 139 -37.89 0.56 45.50
CA LEU A 139 -37.39 -0.55 44.69
C LEU A 139 -37.16 -0.13 43.23
N GLN A 140 -38.14 0.54 42.59
CA GLN A 140 -37.99 1.03 41.22
C GLN A 140 -36.81 2.01 41.07
N GLN A 141 -36.67 2.97 41.98
CA GLN A 141 -35.55 3.92 41.95
C GLN A 141 -34.18 3.24 42.09
N HIS A 142 -34.09 2.19 42.92
CA HIS A 142 -32.86 1.42 43.05
C HIS A 142 -32.54 0.57 41.81
N GLU A 143 -33.54 0.03 41.13
CA GLU A 143 -33.35 -0.70 39.88
C GLU A 143 -32.89 0.21 38.74
N GLU A 144 -33.53 1.38 38.57
CA GLU A 144 -33.12 2.39 37.60
C GLU A 144 -31.69 2.88 37.84
N ALA A 145 -31.33 3.17 39.09
CA ALA A 145 -29.97 3.58 39.46
C ALA A 145 -28.94 2.48 39.16
N ARG A 146 -29.29 1.20 39.38
CA ARG A 146 -28.42 0.05 39.03
C ARG A 146 -28.24 -0.09 37.53
N HIS A 147 -29.31 0.06 36.74
CA HIS A 147 -29.23 0.03 35.28
C HIS A 147 -28.37 1.18 34.74
N HIS A 148 -28.56 2.40 35.25
CA HIS A 148 -27.77 3.55 34.85
C HIS A 148 -26.27 3.36 35.17
N ARG A 149 -25.96 2.86 36.38
CA ARG A 149 -24.58 2.60 36.81
C ARG A 149 -23.90 1.50 35.98
N LYS A 150 -24.61 0.42 35.64
CA LYS A 150 -24.10 -0.63 34.74
C LYS A 150 -23.83 -0.09 33.33
N SER A 151 -24.74 0.71 32.78
CA SER A 151 -24.56 1.31 31.44
C SER A 151 -23.38 2.28 31.41
N GLN A 152 -23.21 3.12 32.44
CA GLN A 152 -22.03 3.99 32.58
C GLN A 152 -20.73 3.20 32.70
N GLN A 153 -20.71 2.11 33.49
CA GLN A 153 -19.53 1.24 33.59
C GLN A 153 -19.21 0.54 32.25
N ALA A 154 -20.21 0.09 31.51
CA ALA A 154 -20.00 -0.53 30.20
C ALA A 154 -19.45 0.49 29.18
N LEU A 155 -19.96 1.72 29.17
CA LEU A 155 -19.46 2.79 28.30
C LEU A 155 -18.03 3.19 28.64
N THR A 156 -17.71 3.36 29.91
CA THR A 156 -16.35 3.70 30.36
C THR A 156 -15.35 2.58 30.04
N THR A 157 -15.73 1.31 30.23
CA THR A 157 -14.90 0.17 29.85
C THR A 157 -14.63 0.14 28.34
N LYS A 158 -15.67 0.33 27.51
CA LYS A 158 -15.51 0.42 26.05
C LYS A 158 -14.63 1.60 25.62
N LEU A 159 -14.70 2.74 26.33
CA LEU A 159 -13.87 3.91 26.05
C LEU A 159 -12.40 3.62 26.34
N VAL A 160 -12.10 3.01 27.50
CA VAL A 160 -10.74 2.59 27.88
C VAL A 160 -10.19 1.54 26.91
N ASP A 161 -11.01 0.56 26.49
CA ASP A 161 -10.60 -0.47 25.53
C ASP A 161 -10.33 0.14 24.14
N SER A 162 -11.13 1.11 23.71
CA SER A 162 -10.90 1.84 22.45
C SER A 162 -9.65 2.73 22.51
N GLU A 163 -9.33 3.33 23.65
CA GLU A 163 -8.11 4.12 23.83
C GLU A 163 -6.87 3.22 23.83
N ARG A 164 -6.90 2.08 24.54
CA ARG A 164 -5.84 1.07 24.52
C ARG A 164 -5.58 0.53 23.12
N ALA A 165 -6.62 0.13 22.39
CA ALA A 165 -6.46 -0.35 21.01
C ALA A 165 -5.85 0.72 20.09
N ARG A 166 -6.15 2.00 20.31
CA ARG A 166 -5.56 3.11 19.55
C ARG A 166 -4.08 3.28 19.87
N ASP A 167 -3.73 3.23 21.14
CA ASP A 167 -2.35 3.34 21.61
C ASP A 167 -1.51 2.13 21.18
N ASP A 168 -2.09 0.93 21.17
CA ASP A 168 -1.45 -0.30 20.69
C ASP A 168 -1.12 -0.23 19.19
N VAL A 169 -2.06 0.22 18.35
CA VAL A 169 -1.81 0.42 16.91
C VAL A 169 -0.73 1.48 16.68
N MET A 170 -0.76 2.60 17.43
CA MET A 170 0.31 3.60 17.35
C MET A 170 1.66 3.04 17.77
N THR A 171 1.69 2.20 18.81
CA THR A 171 2.90 1.55 19.31
C THR A 171 3.45 0.55 18.29
N ILE A 172 2.60 -0.25 17.65
CA ILE A 172 2.98 -1.19 16.58
C ILE A 172 3.57 -0.43 15.39
N LEU A 173 2.93 0.65 14.92
CA LEU A 173 3.44 1.47 13.82
C LEU A 173 4.79 2.12 14.16
N GLN A 174 5.01 2.49 15.41
CA GLN A 174 6.30 2.99 15.89
C GLN A 174 7.37 1.89 15.97
N GLN A 175 7.03 0.70 16.47
CA GLN A 175 7.94 -0.45 16.55
C GLN A 175 8.37 -0.97 15.18
N LEU A 176 7.45 -0.98 14.20
CA LEU A 176 7.75 -1.37 12.82
C LEU A 176 8.63 -0.34 12.09
N ASN A 177 8.90 0.83 12.69
CA ASN A 177 9.73 1.89 12.15
C ASN A 177 9.28 2.34 10.73
N LEU A 178 8.00 2.21 10.42
CA LEU A 178 7.43 2.60 9.14
C LEU A 178 7.18 4.11 9.12
N ALA A 179 7.61 4.77 8.05
CA ALA A 179 7.30 6.17 7.84
C ALA A 179 5.87 6.31 7.32
N THR A 180 4.97 6.80 8.19
CA THR A 180 3.53 6.85 7.93
C THR A 180 2.97 8.23 8.22
N LEU A 181 2.06 8.70 7.36
CA LEU A 181 1.28 9.92 7.51
C LEU A 181 -0.21 9.56 7.47
N LEU A 182 -1.01 10.18 8.34
CA LEU A 182 -2.47 10.12 8.28
C LEU A 182 -2.99 11.49 7.88
N ILE A 183 -3.81 11.54 6.83
CA ILE A 183 -4.48 12.76 6.39
C ILE A 183 -5.99 12.57 6.40
N ASP A 184 -6.74 13.65 6.62
CA ASP A 184 -8.20 13.65 6.52
C ASP A 184 -8.71 14.02 5.12
N GLY A 185 -10.04 14.06 4.97
CA GLY A 185 -10.70 14.38 3.69
C GLY A 185 -10.45 15.80 3.18
N ALA A 186 -10.01 16.72 4.04
CA ALA A 186 -9.58 18.07 3.65
C ALA A 186 -8.07 18.11 3.27
N GLY A 187 -7.35 17.00 3.43
CA GLY A 187 -5.91 16.91 3.21
C GLY A 187 -5.08 17.49 4.36
N GLU A 188 -5.64 17.59 5.56
CA GLU A 188 -4.92 18.01 6.76
C GLU A 188 -4.29 16.81 7.46
N ILE A 189 -3.05 16.98 7.93
CA ILE A 189 -2.32 15.91 8.59
C ILE A 189 -2.83 15.76 10.03
N ARG A 190 -3.34 14.57 10.34
CA ARG A 190 -3.76 14.18 11.69
C ARG A 190 -2.66 13.48 12.47
N PHE A 191 -1.77 12.77 11.80
CA PHE A 191 -0.69 12.00 12.43
C PHE A 191 0.54 11.87 11.53
N VAL A 192 1.72 11.83 12.15
CA VAL A 192 3.02 11.60 11.51
C VAL A 192 3.82 10.66 12.41
N SER A 193 4.34 9.56 11.87
CA SER A 193 5.18 8.65 12.64
C SER A 193 6.57 9.26 12.92
N ALA A 194 7.26 8.77 13.97
CA ALA A 194 8.62 9.21 14.28
C ALA A 194 9.62 8.84 13.16
N ALA A 195 9.37 7.75 12.43
CA ALA A 195 10.15 7.38 11.25
C ALA A 195 9.92 8.36 10.08
N ALA A 196 8.68 8.77 9.82
CA ALA A 196 8.37 9.78 8.80
C ALA A 196 8.98 11.14 9.15
N THR A 197 8.97 11.53 10.43
CA THR A 197 9.57 12.78 10.90
C THR A 197 11.08 12.81 10.65
N ARG A 198 11.79 11.69 10.92
CA ARG A 198 13.22 11.54 10.65
C ARG A 198 13.53 11.54 9.16
N LEU A 199 12.78 10.77 8.38
CA LEU A 199 12.96 10.62 6.94
C LEU A 199 12.71 11.94 6.19
N LEU A 200 11.68 12.69 6.57
CA LEU A 200 11.37 14.01 6.01
C LEU A 200 12.21 15.15 6.64
N ARG A 201 13.09 14.83 7.61
CA ARG A 201 13.92 15.79 8.38
C ARG A 201 13.14 17.00 8.89
N LEU A 202 11.93 16.77 9.38
CA LEU A 202 11.06 17.82 9.88
C LEU A 202 11.52 18.25 11.29
N PRO A 203 11.51 19.56 11.62
CA PRO A 203 11.90 20.01 12.95
C PRO A 203 10.96 19.44 14.01
N ALA A 204 11.51 18.91 15.10
CA ALA A 204 10.75 18.26 16.19
C ALA A 204 9.66 19.17 16.81
N ALA A 205 9.82 20.50 16.69
CA ALA A 205 8.84 21.49 17.13
C ALA A 205 7.66 21.72 16.16
N ALA A 206 7.59 21.01 15.02
CA ALA A 206 6.56 21.21 14.00
C ALA A 206 5.19 20.57 14.33
N PHE A 207 5.10 19.70 15.35
CA PHE A 207 3.88 19.00 15.72
C PHE A 207 3.83 18.81 17.25
N PRO A 208 2.72 19.16 17.94
CA PRO A 208 1.35 18.81 17.61
C PRO A 208 0.46 20.06 17.43
N ARG A 209 0.19 20.45 16.20
CA ARG A 209 -0.94 21.35 15.91
C ARG A 209 -1.77 20.71 14.79
N PRO A 210 -3.02 20.28 15.06
CA PRO A 210 -3.97 19.93 14.01
C PRO A 210 -4.09 21.10 13.01
N GLY A 211 -4.20 20.82 11.71
CA GLY A 211 -4.52 21.86 10.71
C GLY A 211 -3.44 22.24 9.69
N ARG A 212 -2.35 21.47 9.54
CA ARG A 212 -1.38 21.72 8.45
C ARG A 212 -1.64 20.81 7.26
N SER A 213 -1.94 21.42 6.11
CA SER A 213 -2.08 20.71 4.84
C SER A 213 -0.78 19.99 4.46
N TRP A 214 -0.90 18.75 3.98
CA TRP A 214 0.23 17.95 3.49
C TRP A 214 1.06 18.68 2.41
N GLN A 215 0.42 19.54 1.63
CA GLN A 215 1.03 20.31 0.54
C GLN A 215 2.08 21.32 1.01
N ARG A 216 1.97 21.80 2.25
CA ARG A 216 2.93 22.74 2.86
C ARG A 216 4.02 22.03 3.65
N LEU A 217 3.80 20.77 4.00
CA LEU A 217 4.71 20.01 4.83
C LEU A 217 5.73 19.23 4.03
N LEU A 218 5.30 18.63 2.92
CA LEU A 218 6.17 17.84 2.06
C LEU A 218 6.92 18.79 1.10
N PRO A 219 8.28 18.86 1.16
CA PRO A 219 9.09 19.62 0.23
C PRO A 219 9.20 18.90 -1.13
N VAL A 220 8.05 18.58 -1.72
CA VAL A 220 7.93 17.99 -3.06
C VAL A 220 7.86 19.10 -4.12
N THR A 221 8.35 18.78 -5.31
CA THR A 221 8.27 19.68 -6.46
C THR A 221 6.84 19.96 -6.90
N LYS A 222 6.64 20.98 -7.73
CA LYS A 222 5.30 21.34 -8.23
C LYS A 222 4.64 20.22 -9.03
N SER A 223 5.41 19.49 -9.85
CA SER A 223 4.92 18.34 -10.63
C SER A 223 4.48 17.20 -9.72
N ASP A 224 5.34 16.83 -8.77
CA ASP A 224 5.11 15.69 -7.88
C ASP A 224 3.94 15.96 -6.93
N ARG A 225 3.75 17.23 -6.52
CA ARG A 225 2.58 17.66 -5.76
C ARG A 225 1.28 17.44 -6.52
N LEU A 226 1.24 17.77 -7.81
CA LEU A 226 0.05 17.58 -8.65
C LEU A 226 -0.26 16.08 -8.81
N ALA A 227 0.78 15.26 -9.01
CA ALA A 227 0.64 13.81 -9.11
C ALA A 227 0.12 13.19 -7.81
N LEU A 228 0.68 13.57 -6.66
CA LEU A 228 0.19 13.17 -5.33
C LEU A 228 -1.27 13.58 -5.12
N GLN A 229 -1.63 14.81 -5.49
CA GLN A 229 -2.99 15.30 -5.35
C GLN A 229 -3.97 14.50 -6.22
N ASN A 230 -3.63 14.23 -7.48
CA ASN A 230 -4.45 13.40 -8.36
C ASN A 230 -4.61 11.98 -7.80
N MET A 231 -3.54 11.41 -7.24
CA MET A 231 -3.57 10.05 -6.70
C MET A 231 -4.45 9.92 -5.45
N LEU A 232 -4.49 10.94 -4.60
CA LEU A 232 -5.36 10.99 -3.42
C LEU A 232 -6.86 10.97 -3.77
N HIS A 233 -7.24 11.44 -4.95
CA HIS A 233 -8.63 11.48 -5.43
C HIS A 233 -9.02 10.22 -6.22
N ARG A 234 -8.08 9.33 -6.56
CA ARG A 234 -8.38 8.06 -7.25
C ARG A 234 -8.96 7.02 -6.29
N HIS A 235 -9.77 6.11 -6.82
CA HIS A 235 -10.24 4.92 -6.09
C HIS A 235 -9.06 4.00 -5.73
N SER A 236 -9.14 3.29 -4.60
CA SER A 236 -8.07 2.46 -4.04
C SER A 236 -7.50 1.43 -5.02
N GLU A 237 -8.32 0.86 -5.90
CA GLU A 237 -7.92 -0.12 -6.93
C GLU A 237 -7.09 0.47 -8.08
N GLN A 238 -7.05 1.80 -8.23
CA GLN A 238 -6.33 2.51 -9.30
C GLN A 238 -5.14 3.33 -8.79
N ARG A 239 -4.76 3.14 -7.53
CA ARG A 239 -3.60 3.82 -6.92
C ARG A 239 -2.36 2.96 -7.10
N GLU A 240 -1.51 3.34 -8.04
CA GLU A 240 -0.16 2.80 -8.17
C GLU A 240 0.78 3.47 -7.17
N ARG A 241 1.96 2.87 -6.97
CA ARG A 241 3.01 3.47 -6.15
C ARG A 241 3.60 4.67 -6.90
N LEU A 242 3.64 5.82 -6.23
CA LEU A 242 4.15 7.06 -6.83
C LEU A 242 5.54 7.36 -6.31
N CYS A 243 6.52 7.40 -7.20
CA CYS A 243 7.87 7.87 -6.86
C CYS A 243 7.92 9.40 -6.97
N CYS A 244 8.38 10.07 -5.91
CA CYS A 244 8.61 11.51 -5.89
C CYS A 244 10.01 11.80 -5.37
N HIS A 245 10.55 12.95 -5.77
CA HIS A 245 11.82 13.42 -5.26
C HIS A 245 11.60 14.59 -4.30
N LEU A 246 12.36 14.59 -3.21
CA LEU A 246 12.37 15.69 -2.24
C LEU A 246 13.72 16.38 -2.25
N ASP A 247 13.66 17.69 -2.39
CA ASP A 247 14.79 18.57 -2.13
C ASP A 247 14.78 18.91 -0.64
N THR A 248 15.71 18.31 0.10
CA THR A 248 15.87 18.64 1.52
C THR A 248 16.39 20.06 1.70
N SER A 249 16.13 20.67 2.87
CA SER A 249 16.68 21.98 3.26
C SER A 249 18.22 22.05 3.24
N THR A 250 18.88 20.88 3.27
CA THR A 250 20.33 20.70 3.18
C THR A 250 20.85 20.55 1.73
N GLY A 251 20.00 20.60 0.71
CA GLY A 251 20.39 20.45 -0.70
C GLY A 251 20.60 19.00 -1.17
N GLN A 252 20.33 18.01 -0.32
CA GLN A 252 20.40 16.59 -0.66
C GLN A 252 19.06 16.15 -1.28
N ARG A 253 19.12 15.45 -2.42
CA ARG A 253 17.96 14.85 -3.09
C ARG A 253 17.68 13.46 -2.54
N ILE A 254 16.45 13.23 -2.08
CA ILE A 254 15.97 11.94 -1.57
C ILE A 254 14.85 11.46 -2.51
N TRP A 255 14.86 10.17 -2.85
CA TRP A 255 13.79 9.53 -3.62
C TRP A 255 12.86 8.77 -2.69
N LEU A 256 11.57 9.11 -2.71
CA LEU A 256 10.54 8.45 -1.90
C LEU A 256 9.47 7.82 -2.77
N GLU A 257 9.05 6.62 -2.38
CA GLU A 257 7.89 5.96 -2.95
C GLU A 257 6.69 6.08 -1.99
N PHE A 258 5.59 6.63 -2.50
CA PHE A 258 4.34 6.87 -1.77
C PHE A 258 3.35 5.75 -2.06
N GLU A 259 2.87 5.10 -0.99
CA GLU A 259 1.82 4.09 -1.06
C GLU A 259 0.61 4.56 -0.23
N ILE A 260 -0.57 4.67 -0.85
CA ILE A 260 -1.74 5.34 -0.27
C ILE A 260 -2.89 4.36 -0.09
N HIS A 261 -3.30 4.15 1.15
CA HIS A 261 -4.42 3.32 1.56
C HIS A 261 -5.57 4.13 2.16
N ASP A 262 -6.79 3.60 2.08
CA ASP A 262 -7.94 4.19 2.78
C ASP A 262 -7.89 3.82 4.27
N ASP A 263 -8.26 4.74 5.18
CA ASP A 263 -8.38 4.38 6.61
C ASP A 263 -9.66 3.54 6.82
N PRO A 264 -9.56 2.29 7.30
CA PRO A 264 -10.74 1.43 7.51
C PRO A 264 -11.70 1.98 8.58
N ARG A 265 -11.29 2.96 9.38
CA ARG A 265 -12.10 3.58 10.45
C ARG A 265 -12.82 4.85 9.99
N ASP A 266 -12.34 5.49 8.92
CA ASP A 266 -12.87 6.75 8.42
C ASP A 266 -12.69 6.82 6.90
N ALA A 267 -13.81 6.71 6.17
CA ALA A 267 -13.83 6.68 4.71
C ALA A 267 -13.26 7.94 4.04
N GLN A 268 -13.18 9.06 4.76
CA GLN A 268 -12.62 10.33 4.27
C GLN A 268 -11.12 10.44 4.57
N SER A 269 -10.58 9.62 5.48
CA SER A 269 -9.17 9.66 5.84
C SER A 269 -8.33 8.70 4.98
N ARG A 270 -7.04 9.03 4.82
CA ARG A 270 -6.07 8.25 4.05
C ARG A 270 -4.79 8.02 4.85
N ILE A 271 -4.24 6.82 4.72
CA ILE A 271 -2.97 6.40 5.31
C ILE A 271 -1.93 6.38 4.19
N ILE A 272 -0.85 7.15 4.35
CA ILE A 272 0.24 7.24 3.37
C ILE A 272 1.49 6.62 3.99
N PHE A 273 2.05 5.61 3.32
CA PHE A 273 3.36 5.06 3.64
C PHE A 273 4.43 5.68 2.75
N LEU A 274 5.57 6.00 3.34
CA LEU A 274 6.74 6.57 2.68
C LEU A 274 7.88 5.56 2.73
N HIS A 275 8.40 5.18 1.58
CA HIS A 275 9.56 4.30 1.48
C HIS A 275 10.76 5.08 0.93
N ASP A 276 11.88 5.07 1.66
CA ASP A 276 13.14 5.63 1.14
C ASP A 276 13.74 4.66 0.12
N VAL A 277 13.75 5.09 -1.13
CA VAL A 277 14.30 4.33 -2.27
C VAL A 277 15.51 5.04 -2.87
N THR A 278 16.14 5.94 -2.11
CA THR A 278 17.32 6.71 -2.55
C THR A 278 18.48 5.80 -2.92
N ASP A 279 18.79 4.80 -2.08
CA ASP A 279 19.86 3.84 -2.35
C ASP A 279 19.55 2.96 -3.56
N LEU A 280 18.29 2.57 -3.76
CA LEU A 280 17.85 1.84 -4.95
C LEU A 280 18.05 2.67 -6.22
N HIS A 281 17.70 3.96 -6.20
CA HIS A 281 17.94 4.88 -7.31
C HIS A 281 19.43 5.17 -7.53
N HIS A 282 20.21 5.32 -6.46
CA HIS A 282 21.65 5.49 -6.54
C HIS A 282 22.34 4.25 -7.11
N LEU A 283 21.92 3.05 -6.69
CA LEU A 283 22.44 1.78 -7.20
C LEU A 283 22.03 1.55 -8.66
N ARG A 284 20.77 1.85 -9.03
CA ARG A 284 20.34 1.86 -10.44
C ARG A 284 21.20 2.80 -11.27
N ARG A 285 21.42 4.03 -10.81
CA ARG A 285 22.29 5.00 -11.48
C ARG A 285 23.73 4.52 -11.60
N LEU A 286 24.30 3.87 -10.58
CA LEU A 286 25.64 3.28 -10.64
C LEU A 286 25.70 2.09 -11.62
N LEU A 287 24.63 1.30 -11.71
CA LEU A 287 24.50 0.21 -12.68
C LEU A 287 24.36 0.77 -14.11
N ASP A 288 23.59 1.83 -14.30
CA ASP A 288 23.48 2.55 -15.58
C ASP A 288 24.85 3.12 -15.97
N GLN A 289 25.57 3.74 -15.03
CA GLN A 289 26.94 4.22 -15.25
C GLN A 289 27.94 3.10 -15.59
N LYS A 290 27.72 1.86 -15.11
CA LYS A 290 28.52 0.69 -15.51
C LYS A 290 28.11 0.11 -16.87
N ALA A 291 26.91 0.42 -17.35
CA ALA A 291 26.39 -0.04 -18.64
C ALA A 291 26.83 0.84 -19.82
N HIS A 292 27.41 2.01 -19.53
CA HIS A 292 28.02 2.93 -20.49
C HIS A 292 29.55 2.91 -20.34
N TYR A 293 30.26 2.42 -21.36
CA TYR A 293 31.71 2.52 -21.45
C TYR A 293 32.08 3.47 -22.59
N TYR A 294 32.35 4.73 -22.25
CA TYR A 294 32.33 5.84 -23.22
C TYR A 294 30.99 5.87 -23.97
N ASP A 295 31.01 5.85 -25.30
CA ASP A 295 29.81 5.85 -26.14
C ASP A 295 29.25 4.43 -26.38
N LEU A 296 29.88 3.37 -25.83
CA LEU A 296 29.40 2.00 -25.95
C LEU A 296 28.36 1.69 -24.88
N ILE A 297 27.27 1.04 -25.30
CA ILE A 297 26.12 0.70 -24.47
C ILE A 297 25.96 -0.82 -24.45
N GLY A 298 25.92 -1.38 -23.24
CA GLY A 298 25.69 -2.81 -23.04
C GLY A 298 26.14 -3.26 -21.64
N LYS A 299 25.37 -4.18 -21.07
CA LYS A 299 25.62 -4.82 -19.77
C LYS A 299 25.88 -6.32 -19.88
N SER A 300 25.80 -6.86 -21.10
CA SER A 300 25.98 -8.28 -21.34
C SER A 300 27.39 -8.76 -21.01
N ARG A 301 27.51 -10.05 -20.70
CA ARG A 301 28.82 -10.65 -20.38
C ARG A 301 29.80 -10.54 -21.56
N CYS A 302 29.32 -10.65 -22.80
CA CYS A 302 30.17 -10.49 -23.98
C CYS A 302 30.63 -9.03 -24.16
N MET A 303 29.77 -8.04 -23.91
CA MET A 303 30.17 -6.63 -23.93
C MET A 303 31.13 -6.27 -22.79
N THR A 304 30.95 -6.84 -21.60
CA THR A 304 31.87 -6.63 -20.47
C THR A 304 33.30 -7.07 -20.83
N ARG A 305 33.45 -8.22 -21.52
CA ARG A 305 34.74 -8.69 -22.02
C ARG A 305 35.33 -7.74 -23.07
N VAL A 306 34.50 -7.18 -23.94
CA VAL A 306 34.95 -6.17 -24.91
C VAL A 306 35.49 -4.94 -24.18
N TYR A 307 34.83 -4.47 -23.12
CA TYR A 307 35.33 -3.33 -22.31
C TYR A 307 36.66 -3.62 -21.64
N GLU A 308 36.83 -4.82 -21.07
CA GLU A 308 38.11 -5.28 -20.49
C GLU A 308 39.21 -5.28 -21.55
N GLN A 309 38.94 -5.84 -22.74
CA GLN A 309 39.89 -5.85 -23.86
C GLN A 309 40.25 -4.44 -24.32
N ILE A 310 39.27 -3.53 -24.41
CA ILE A 310 39.54 -2.12 -24.76
C ILE A 310 40.46 -1.49 -23.72
N HIS A 311 40.20 -1.71 -22.43
CA HIS A 311 41.01 -1.15 -21.35
C HIS A 311 42.48 -1.62 -21.42
N ASP A 312 42.68 -2.94 -21.56
CA ASP A 312 44.00 -3.54 -21.61
C ASP A 312 44.76 -3.11 -22.87
N LEU A 313 44.10 -3.17 -24.03
CA LEU A 313 44.73 -2.84 -25.31
C LEU A 313 44.94 -1.34 -25.48
N ALA A 314 44.16 -0.48 -24.83
CA ALA A 314 44.35 0.97 -24.92
C ALA A 314 45.71 1.43 -24.38
N GLN A 315 46.26 0.74 -23.38
CA GLN A 315 47.56 1.07 -22.77
C GLN A 315 48.77 0.69 -23.64
N VAL A 316 48.59 -0.21 -24.61
CA VAL A 316 49.67 -0.73 -25.45
C VAL A 316 49.69 -0.03 -26.80
N ASP A 317 50.86 0.43 -27.24
CA ASP A 317 51.05 1.08 -28.55
C ASP A 317 51.19 0.06 -29.70
N THR A 318 50.22 -0.85 -29.80
CA THR A 318 50.14 -1.88 -30.85
C THR A 318 48.97 -1.62 -31.78
N THR A 319 49.03 -2.21 -32.98
CA THR A 319 47.92 -2.26 -33.92
C THR A 319 46.81 -3.16 -33.37
N VAL A 320 45.57 -2.67 -33.42
CA VAL A 320 44.37 -3.40 -32.98
C VAL A 320 43.45 -3.63 -34.17
N LEU A 321 43.05 -4.89 -34.38
CA LEU A 321 42.05 -5.30 -35.34
C LEU A 321 40.71 -5.51 -34.64
N ILE A 322 39.68 -4.80 -35.07
CA ILE A 322 38.31 -4.93 -34.61
C ILE A 322 37.52 -5.71 -35.65
N ASP A 323 37.09 -6.91 -35.32
CA ASP A 323 36.29 -7.74 -36.22
C ASP A 323 34.86 -7.86 -35.73
N GLY A 324 33.91 -7.81 -36.65
CA GLY A 324 32.50 -7.94 -36.33
C GLY A 324 31.62 -7.53 -37.50
N GLU A 325 30.36 -7.95 -37.45
CA GLU A 325 29.40 -7.66 -38.50
C GLU A 325 29.19 -6.15 -38.69
N THR A 326 28.68 -5.78 -39.86
CA THR A 326 28.31 -4.40 -40.18
C THR A 326 27.22 -3.92 -39.23
N GLY A 327 27.34 -2.67 -38.76
CA GLY A 327 26.35 -2.06 -37.86
C GLY A 327 26.49 -2.43 -36.38
N THR A 328 27.53 -3.15 -35.95
CA THR A 328 27.76 -3.52 -34.53
C THR A 328 28.34 -2.40 -33.66
N GLY A 329 28.93 -1.36 -34.27
CA GLY A 329 29.54 -0.23 -33.56
C GLY A 329 31.08 -0.22 -33.53
N LYS A 330 31.75 -0.79 -34.54
CA LYS A 330 33.22 -0.89 -34.61
C LYS A 330 33.95 0.46 -34.46
N GLU A 331 33.40 1.55 -35.01
CA GLU A 331 33.97 2.89 -34.85
C GLU A 331 33.94 3.37 -33.38
N LEU A 332 32.88 3.06 -32.63
CA LEU A 332 32.78 3.43 -31.22
C LEU A 332 33.85 2.72 -30.38
N VAL A 333 34.15 1.46 -30.71
CA VAL A 333 35.27 0.71 -30.10
C VAL A 333 36.61 1.38 -30.40
N ALA A 334 36.83 1.81 -31.65
CA ALA A 334 38.05 2.51 -32.03
C ALA A 334 38.22 3.86 -31.31
N ARG A 335 37.11 4.60 -31.13
CA ARG A 335 37.09 5.84 -30.36
C ARG A 335 37.37 5.59 -28.88
N ALA A 336 36.77 4.56 -28.29
CA ALA A 336 37.04 4.17 -26.90
C ALA A 336 38.53 3.78 -26.70
N LEU A 337 39.11 3.00 -27.62
CA LEU A 337 40.55 2.68 -27.61
C LEU A 337 41.42 3.94 -27.64
N HIS A 338 41.07 4.93 -28.47
CA HIS A 338 41.80 6.19 -28.54
C HIS A 338 41.68 6.99 -27.23
N GLN A 339 40.45 7.18 -26.74
CA GLN A 339 40.15 7.96 -25.53
C GLN A 339 40.76 7.36 -24.27
N ALA A 340 40.91 6.04 -24.21
CA ALA A 340 41.55 5.33 -23.09
C ALA A 340 43.08 5.22 -23.22
N SER A 341 43.66 5.65 -24.34
CA SER A 341 45.10 5.50 -24.61
C SER A 341 45.94 6.70 -24.18
N PRO A 342 47.27 6.56 -24.04
CA PRO A 342 48.18 7.69 -23.83
C PRO A 342 48.11 8.76 -24.95
N ARG A 343 47.59 8.38 -26.13
CA ARG A 343 47.43 9.26 -27.29
C ARG A 343 46.11 10.03 -27.30
N GLN A 344 45.29 9.99 -26.25
CA GLN A 344 43.97 10.63 -26.17
C GLN A 344 43.93 12.14 -26.52
N LYS A 345 45.06 12.86 -26.37
CA LYS A 345 45.18 14.29 -26.72
C LYS A 345 45.57 14.52 -28.19
N GLY A 346 46.00 13.45 -28.88
CA GLY A 346 46.37 13.49 -30.28
C GLY A 346 45.16 13.44 -31.22
N PRO A 347 45.38 13.62 -32.53
CA PRO A 347 44.32 13.54 -33.52
C PRO A 347 43.79 12.10 -33.64
N PHE A 348 42.47 11.95 -33.76
CA PHE A 348 41.82 10.72 -34.21
C PHE A 348 41.28 10.93 -35.61
N ILE A 349 41.86 10.24 -36.60
CA ILE A 349 41.42 10.33 -38.00
C ILE A 349 40.81 9.00 -38.40
N ALA A 350 39.52 9.01 -38.73
CA ALA A 350 38.81 7.86 -39.26
C ALA A 350 38.77 7.93 -40.79
N ALA A 351 39.10 6.82 -41.44
CA ALA A 351 39.07 6.64 -42.88
C ALA A 351 38.27 5.38 -43.23
N ASN A 352 37.24 5.53 -44.06
CA ASN A 352 36.49 4.41 -44.59
C ASN A 352 37.12 3.98 -45.92
N CYS A 353 37.55 2.72 -45.99
CA CYS A 353 38.22 2.16 -47.16
C CYS A 353 37.26 1.60 -48.22
N ALA A 354 35.97 1.48 -47.93
CA ALA A 354 35.00 0.84 -48.80
C ALA A 354 34.73 1.65 -50.09
N GLY A 355 34.72 0.96 -51.23
CA GLY A 355 34.24 1.50 -52.51
C GLY A 355 35.12 2.56 -53.18
N LEU A 356 36.35 2.78 -52.69
CA LEU A 356 37.29 3.74 -53.28
C LEU A 356 38.26 3.07 -54.26
N THR A 357 38.61 3.78 -55.33
CA THR A 357 39.65 3.33 -56.29
C THR A 357 41.06 3.43 -55.67
N ASP A 358 42.02 2.64 -56.19
CA ASP A 358 43.43 2.67 -55.76
C ASP A 358 44.00 4.08 -55.62
N SER A 359 43.78 4.92 -56.63
CA SER A 359 44.33 6.27 -56.68
C SER A 359 43.71 7.20 -55.65
N LEU A 360 42.39 7.12 -55.42
CA LEU A 360 41.69 7.95 -54.45
C LEU A 360 42.03 7.53 -53.02
N LEU A 361 41.97 6.23 -52.72
CA LEU A 361 42.29 5.72 -51.40
C LEU A 361 43.76 5.97 -51.05
N GLY A 362 44.68 5.69 -51.98
CA GLY A 362 46.10 5.97 -51.79
C GLY A 362 46.36 7.46 -51.56
N SER A 363 45.68 8.34 -52.30
CA SER A 363 45.78 9.79 -52.15
C SER A 363 45.29 10.27 -50.78
N GLN A 364 44.15 9.76 -50.31
CA GLN A 364 43.62 10.14 -49.00
C GLN A 364 44.49 9.63 -47.85
N LEU A 365 44.95 8.37 -47.91
CA LEU A 365 45.74 7.78 -46.83
C LEU A 365 47.16 8.34 -46.78
N PHE A 366 47.87 8.34 -47.91
CA PHE A 366 49.30 8.63 -47.97
C PHE A 366 49.64 10.03 -48.50
N GLY A 367 48.66 10.73 -49.09
CA GLY A 367 48.88 12.03 -49.74
C GLY A 367 49.40 11.91 -51.17
N HIS A 368 49.45 13.03 -51.88
CA HIS A 368 49.97 13.07 -53.24
C HIS A 368 50.74 14.36 -53.54
N LYS A 369 51.65 14.27 -54.51
CA LYS A 369 52.28 15.40 -55.17
C LYS A 369 51.42 15.88 -56.34
N ARG A 370 51.46 17.19 -56.64
CA ARG A 370 50.87 17.74 -57.85
C ARG A 370 51.38 16.97 -59.08
N GLY A 371 50.45 16.51 -59.92
CA GLY A 371 50.75 15.72 -61.12
C GLY A 371 50.89 14.21 -60.90
N ALA A 372 50.63 13.68 -59.70
CA ALA A 372 50.72 12.24 -59.43
C ALA A 372 49.70 11.39 -60.20
N PHE A 373 48.52 11.95 -60.53
CA PHE A 373 47.48 11.32 -61.34
C PHE A 373 46.61 12.40 -62.01
N THR A 374 45.74 11.99 -62.95
CA THR A 374 44.79 12.88 -63.62
C THR A 374 43.82 13.50 -62.60
N GLY A 375 43.94 14.81 -62.35
CA GLY A 375 43.16 15.52 -61.32
C GLY A 375 43.97 15.96 -60.09
N ALA A 376 45.24 15.57 -59.97
CA ALA A 376 46.15 16.02 -58.90
C ALA A 376 46.67 17.45 -59.17
N ILE A 377 45.80 18.46 -59.00
CA ILE A 377 46.11 19.88 -59.32
C ILE A 377 47.01 20.53 -58.26
N THR A 378 46.95 20.06 -57.00
CA THR A 378 47.72 20.59 -55.87
C THR A 378 48.39 19.48 -55.08
N ASP A 379 49.36 19.81 -54.23
CA ASP A 379 49.90 18.85 -53.26
C ASP A 379 48.85 18.60 -52.16
N HIS A 380 48.66 17.35 -51.75
CA HIS A 380 47.73 16.97 -50.68
C HIS A 380 48.45 16.19 -49.58
N GLN A 381 48.14 16.53 -48.33
CA GLN A 381 48.61 15.81 -47.15
C GLN A 381 47.65 14.65 -46.86
N GLY A 382 48.18 13.43 -46.72
CA GLY A 382 47.38 12.26 -46.39
C GLY A 382 47.01 12.14 -44.90
N PHE A 383 46.06 11.26 -44.61
CA PHE A 383 45.58 10.98 -43.25
C PHE A 383 46.67 10.48 -42.31
N PHE A 384 47.64 9.69 -42.77
CA PHE A 384 48.76 9.25 -41.93
C PHE A 384 49.66 10.42 -41.49
N GLU A 385 49.90 11.38 -42.39
CA GLU A 385 50.64 12.60 -42.05
C GLU A 385 49.82 13.50 -41.12
N ALA A 386 48.52 13.63 -41.35
CA ALA A 386 47.63 14.46 -40.52
C ALA A 386 47.40 13.87 -39.12
N ALA A 387 47.47 12.55 -38.97
CA ALA A 387 47.28 11.85 -37.69
C ALA A 387 48.57 11.71 -36.86
N HIS A 388 49.67 12.36 -37.26
CA HIS A 388 50.95 12.25 -36.56
C HIS A 388 50.81 12.54 -35.06
N GLY A 389 51.32 11.64 -34.21
CA GLY A 389 51.18 11.71 -32.76
C GLY A 389 49.86 11.14 -32.21
N GLY A 390 48.92 10.76 -33.07
CA GLY A 390 47.58 10.27 -32.72
C GLY A 390 47.27 8.87 -33.24
N VAL A 391 46.00 8.66 -33.60
CA VAL A 391 45.44 7.37 -34.06
C VAL A 391 44.80 7.52 -35.44
N VAL A 392 45.09 6.56 -36.33
CA VAL A 392 44.36 6.36 -37.59
C VAL A 392 43.45 5.16 -37.43
N PHE A 393 42.15 5.36 -37.62
CA PHE A 393 41.15 4.30 -37.72
C PHE A 393 40.86 3.99 -39.18
N LEU A 394 41.08 2.74 -39.60
CA LEU A 394 40.81 2.24 -40.94
C LEU A 394 39.59 1.32 -40.89
N ASP A 395 38.43 1.82 -41.29
CA ASP A 395 37.22 1.00 -41.41
C ASP A 395 37.19 0.26 -42.74
N GLU A 396 36.64 -0.96 -42.71
CA GLU A 396 36.60 -1.88 -43.83
C GLU A 396 37.97 -2.14 -44.49
N ILE A 397 38.98 -2.46 -43.68
CA ILE A 397 40.32 -2.79 -44.16
C ILE A 397 40.35 -4.01 -45.11
N GLY A 398 39.31 -4.85 -45.11
CA GLY A 398 39.20 -5.98 -46.05
C GLY A 398 39.05 -5.53 -47.51
N ASP A 399 38.54 -4.32 -47.74
CA ASP A 399 38.22 -3.82 -49.08
C ASP A 399 39.36 -3.01 -49.73
N ILE A 400 40.55 -2.95 -49.10
CA ILE A 400 41.65 -2.15 -49.62
C ILE A 400 42.33 -2.82 -50.83
N PRO A 401 42.65 -2.05 -51.89
CA PRO A 401 43.33 -2.61 -53.05
C PRO A 401 44.77 -3.07 -52.79
N PRO A 402 45.33 -4.02 -53.57
CA PRO A 402 46.65 -4.60 -53.34
C PRO A 402 47.82 -3.59 -53.27
N ASN A 403 47.76 -2.51 -54.04
CA ASN A 403 48.79 -1.45 -54.01
C ASN A 403 48.76 -0.68 -52.69
N VAL A 404 47.57 -0.44 -52.15
CA VAL A 404 47.36 0.20 -50.85
C VAL A 404 47.82 -0.72 -49.73
N GLN A 405 47.57 -2.04 -49.82
CA GLN A 405 48.07 -3.04 -48.86
C GLN A 405 49.60 -2.99 -48.73
N THR A 406 50.30 -2.86 -49.87
CA THR A 406 51.77 -2.80 -49.89
C THR A 406 52.30 -1.53 -49.22
N SER A 407 51.65 -0.39 -49.46
CA SER A 407 52.01 0.88 -48.84
C SER A 407 51.71 0.88 -47.34
N LEU A 408 50.56 0.33 -46.94
CA LEU A 408 50.17 0.18 -45.53
C LEU A 408 51.14 -0.71 -44.75
N LEU A 409 51.64 -1.78 -45.38
CA LEU A 409 52.66 -2.65 -44.77
C LEU A 409 53.94 -1.87 -44.42
N ARG A 410 54.39 -0.96 -45.29
CA ARG A 410 55.53 -0.08 -45.00
C ARG A 410 55.25 0.84 -43.82
N VAL A 411 54.05 1.42 -43.73
CA VAL A 411 53.67 2.25 -42.57
C VAL A 411 53.72 1.45 -41.27
N LEU A 412 53.25 0.21 -41.27
CA LEU A 412 53.24 -0.65 -40.09
C LEU A 412 54.66 -1.08 -39.67
N GLN A 413 55.54 -1.36 -40.63
CA GLN A 413 56.88 -1.91 -40.37
C GLN A 413 57.95 -0.82 -40.16
N GLU A 414 58.01 0.16 -41.07
CA GLU A 414 59.08 1.15 -41.15
C GLU A 414 58.68 2.48 -40.49
N LYS A 415 57.39 2.65 -40.17
CA LYS A 415 56.83 3.93 -39.69
C LYS A 415 57.06 5.08 -40.67
N GLU A 416 57.09 4.76 -41.96
CA GLU A 416 57.28 5.71 -43.05
C GLU A 416 56.11 5.70 -44.02
N ILE A 417 55.81 6.87 -44.59
CA ILE A 417 54.91 7.00 -45.73
C ILE A 417 55.63 7.66 -46.91
N THR A 418 55.20 7.32 -48.12
CA THR A 418 55.61 8.00 -49.35
C THR A 418 54.36 8.50 -50.06
N ARG A 419 54.31 9.78 -50.41
CA ARG A 419 53.18 10.35 -51.16
C ARG A 419 53.14 9.76 -52.56
N LEU A 420 51.95 9.62 -53.13
CA LEU A 420 51.80 9.25 -54.55
C LEU A 420 52.53 10.27 -55.44
N GLY A 421 53.35 9.77 -56.36
CA GLY A 421 54.17 10.60 -57.25
C GLY A 421 55.37 11.26 -56.57
N ASP A 422 55.67 10.91 -55.31
CA ASP A 422 56.88 11.31 -54.59
C ASP A 422 57.79 10.08 -54.41
N SER A 423 59.09 10.31 -54.25
CA SER A 423 60.08 9.27 -53.94
C SER A 423 60.69 9.43 -52.55
N ARG A 424 60.38 10.54 -51.87
CA ARG A 424 60.92 10.85 -50.55
C ARG A 424 60.08 10.22 -49.44
N PRO A 425 60.62 9.30 -48.63
CA PRO A 425 59.94 8.77 -47.47
C PRO A 425 59.81 9.83 -46.35
N ARG A 426 58.77 9.70 -45.54
CA ARG A 426 58.43 10.59 -44.43
C ARG A 426 58.09 9.77 -43.20
N GLN A 427 58.80 10.01 -42.11
CA GLN A 427 58.56 9.36 -40.82
C GLN A 427 57.24 9.82 -40.20
N VAL A 428 56.42 8.86 -39.77
CA VAL A 428 55.12 9.11 -39.11
C VAL A 428 55.00 8.28 -37.83
N ASN A 429 54.61 8.92 -36.74
CA ASN A 429 54.36 8.23 -35.48
C ASN A 429 52.87 8.13 -35.21
N VAL A 430 52.24 7.07 -35.72
CA VAL A 430 50.79 6.84 -35.65
C VAL A 430 50.49 5.46 -35.11
N ARG A 431 49.47 5.38 -34.26
CA ARG A 431 48.85 4.12 -33.87
C ARG A 431 47.72 3.79 -34.85
N ILE A 432 47.66 2.54 -35.30
CA ILE A 432 46.67 2.10 -36.28
C ILE A 432 45.64 1.21 -35.58
N VAL A 433 44.36 1.53 -35.78
CA VAL A 433 43.24 0.68 -35.41
C VAL A 433 42.52 0.33 -36.71
N ALA A 434 42.33 -0.95 -37.00
CA ALA A 434 41.68 -1.41 -38.21
C ALA A 434 40.37 -2.11 -37.86
N ALA A 435 39.35 -1.98 -38.70
CA ALA A 435 38.09 -2.69 -38.57
C ALA A 435 37.72 -3.41 -39.87
N THR A 436 37.03 -4.55 -39.75
CA THR A 436 36.52 -5.31 -40.90
C THR A 436 35.31 -6.14 -40.52
N HIS A 437 34.42 -6.37 -41.49
CA HIS A 437 33.40 -7.41 -41.43
C HIS A 437 33.79 -8.69 -42.20
N HIS A 438 34.87 -8.66 -42.98
CA HIS A 438 35.35 -9.80 -43.75
C HIS A 438 36.09 -10.83 -42.90
N ASP A 439 36.04 -12.09 -43.34
CA ASP A 439 36.98 -13.11 -42.88
C ASP A 439 38.30 -12.97 -43.65
N LEU A 440 39.19 -12.12 -43.14
CA LEU A 440 40.50 -11.87 -43.75
C LEU A 440 41.34 -13.15 -43.94
N GLY A 441 41.07 -14.21 -43.17
CA GLY A 441 41.74 -15.50 -43.38
C GLY A 441 41.34 -16.15 -44.71
N ARG A 442 40.06 -16.06 -45.08
CA ARG A 442 39.56 -16.49 -46.39
C ARG A 442 40.05 -15.58 -47.50
N ASP A 443 40.09 -14.27 -47.27
CA ASP A 443 40.57 -13.32 -48.29
C ASP A 443 42.05 -13.54 -48.63
N VAL A 444 42.86 -13.95 -47.64
CA VAL A 444 44.24 -14.41 -47.89
C VAL A 444 44.28 -15.69 -48.71
N ALA A 445 43.45 -16.68 -48.38
CA ALA A 445 43.39 -17.94 -49.14
C ALA A 445 42.96 -17.72 -50.60
N ASN A 446 42.12 -16.72 -50.85
CA ASN A 446 41.63 -16.34 -52.17
C ASN A 446 42.58 -15.37 -52.92
N GLY A 447 43.68 -14.94 -52.31
CA GLY A 447 44.65 -14.00 -52.90
C GLY A 447 44.19 -12.54 -52.96
N ALA A 448 43.05 -12.19 -52.34
CA ALA A 448 42.53 -10.83 -52.27
C ALA A 448 43.24 -9.97 -51.21
N PHE A 449 43.77 -10.62 -50.16
CA PHE A 449 44.48 -9.95 -49.08
C PHE A 449 45.86 -10.57 -48.85
N ARG A 450 46.87 -9.76 -48.53
CA ARG A 450 48.23 -10.27 -48.30
C ARG A 450 48.39 -10.88 -46.91
N ALA A 451 49.00 -12.06 -46.86
CA ALA A 451 49.26 -12.79 -45.62
C ALA A 451 50.18 -12.00 -44.66
N ASP A 452 51.21 -11.33 -45.19
CA ASP A 452 52.17 -10.54 -44.40
C ASP A 452 51.51 -9.35 -43.68
N LEU A 453 50.58 -8.66 -44.35
CA LEU A 453 49.77 -7.60 -43.76
C LEU A 453 48.84 -8.15 -42.68
N LEU A 454 48.16 -9.28 -42.93
CA LEU A 454 47.29 -9.93 -41.94
C LEU A 454 48.06 -10.23 -40.64
N TYR A 455 49.25 -10.80 -40.73
CA TYR A 455 50.06 -11.09 -39.54
C TYR A 455 50.44 -9.85 -38.74
N ARG A 456 50.64 -8.70 -39.40
CA ARG A 456 50.97 -7.42 -38.74
C ARG A 456 49.78 -6.75 -38.06
N ILE A 457 48.58 -6.85 -38.64
CA ILE A 457 47.39 -6.22 -38.06
C ILE A 457 46.69 -7.09 -37.01
N ARG A 458 46.89 -8.41 -37.05
CA ARG A 458 46.20 -9.38 -36.17
C ARG A 458 46.81 -9.52 -34.77
N VAL A 459 47.82 -8.71 -34.42
CA VAL A 459 48.57 -8.81 -33.16
C VAL A 459 47.65 -8.65 -31.94
N ALA A 460 46.76 -7.68 -31.97
CA ALA A 460 45.71 -7.51 -30.96
C ALA A 460 44.35 -7.53 -31.66
N ARG A 461 43.43 -8.36 -31.18
CA ARG A 461 42.12 -8.57 -31.82
C ARG A 461 40.99 -8.37 -30.82
N ILE A 462 39.99 -7.58 -31.21
CA ILE A 462 38.74 -7.39 -30.47
C ILE A 462 37.59 -7.85 -31.37
N HIS A 463 36.90 -8.91 -30.95
CA HIS A 463 35.70 -9.37 -31.62
C HIS A 463 34.47 -8.65 -31.03
N LEU A 464 33.72 -7.95 -31.88
CA LEU A 464 32.50 -7.26 -31.48
C LEU A 464 31.28 -8.16 -31.80
N PRO A 465 30.53 -8.62 -30.77
CA PRO A 465 29.44 -9.57 -30.97
C PRO A 465 28.26 -8.94 -31.71
N ALA A 466 27.58 -9.77 -32.50
CA ALA A 466 26.34 -9.39 -33.16
C ALA A 466 25.22 -9.13 -32.12
N LEU A 467 24.25 -8.28 -32.46
CA LEU A 467 23.17 -7.89 -31.54
C LEU A 467 22.33 -9.10 -31.08
N ARG A 468 22.14 -10.09 -31.97
CA ARG A 468 21.47 -11.36 -31.64
C ARG A 468 22.18 -12.21 -30.58
N GLU A 469 23.48 -12.00 -30.37
CA GLU A 469 24.27 -12.68 -29.34
C GLU A 469 24.24 -11.94 -27.99
N ARG A 470 23.73 -10.70 -27.98
CA ARG A 470 23.60 -9.84 -26.81
C ARG A 470 22.20 -9.24 -26.68
N LYS A 471 21.17 -10.07 -26.84
CA LYS A 471 19.76 -9.63 -26.79
C LYS A 471 19.40 -8.92 -25.48
N GLU A 472 20.04 -9.27 -24.36
CA GLU A 472 19.86 -8.61 -23.06
C GLU A 472 20.27 -7.12 -23.02
N ASP A 473 21.02 -6.66 -24.02
CA ASP A 473 21.39 -5.24 -24.19
C ASP A 473 20.35 -4.45 -25.00
N ILE A 474 19.45 -5.11 -25.74
CA ILE A 474 18.45 -4.43 -26.60
C ILE A 474 17.59 -3.43 -25.80
N PRO A 475 17.02 -3.77 -24.62
CA PRO A 475 16.20 -2.81 -23.88
C PRO A 475 16.97 -1.54 -23.48
N LEU A 476 18.26 -1.69 -23.16
CA LEU A 476 19.12 -0.57 -22.79
C LEU A 476 19.45 0.31 -24.01
N LEU A 477 19.76 -0.31 -25.15
CA LEU A 477 19.98 0.39 -26.41
C LEU A 477 18.73 1.17 -26.85
N VAL A 478 17.56 0.53 -26.77
CA VAL A 478 16.27 1.15 -27.08
C VAL A 478 16.03 2.37 -26.19
N ALA A 479 16.23 2.25 -24.87
CA ALA A 479 16.07 3.38 -23.96
C ALA A 479 16.99 4.57 -24.32
N SER A 480 18.24 4.30 -24.70
CA SER A 480 19.16 5.34 -25.15
C SER A 480 18.69 6.00 -26.44
N PHE A 481 18.30 5.22 -27.45
CA PHE A 481 17.87 5.76 -28.74
C PHE A 481 16.55 6.53 -28.66
N LEU A 482 15.62 6.12 -27.78
CA LEU A 482 14.42 6.92 -27.49
C LEU A 482 14.80 8.27 -26.87
N SER A 483 15.73 8.29 -25.92
CA SER A 483 16.19 9.52 -25.28
C SER A 483 16.84 10.46 -26.29
N GLU A 484 17.74 9.94 -27.14
CA GLU A 484 18.35 10.68 -28.26
C GLU A 484 17.29 11.20 -29.24
N GLY A 485 16.38 10.33 -29.67
CA GLY A 485 15.33 10.65 -30.63
C GLY A 485 14.38 11.73 -30.14
N ARG A 486 13.97 11.69 -28.86
CA ARG A 486 13.18 12.77 -28.22
C ARG A 486 13.88 14.11 -28.32
N ALA A 487 15.15 14.14 -27.95
CA ALA A 487 15.94 15.37 -27.94
C ALA A 487 16.10 15.94 -29.36
N SER A 488 16.30 15.08 -30.37
CA SER A 488 16.48 15.53 -31.75
C SER A 488 15.19 15.87 -32.50
N MET A 489 14.09 15.14 -32.25
CA MET A 489 12.85 15.25 -33.03
C MET A 489 11.75 16.06 -32.32
N GLY A 490 11.92 16.38 -31.03
CA GLY A 490 10.99 17.21 -30.27
C GLY A 490 9.62 16.55 -29.98
N LYS A 491 9.51 15.22 -30.12
CA LYS A 491 8.29 14.46 -29.79
C LYS A 491 8.30 13.97 -28.34
N ALA A 492 7.12 13.83 -27.75
CA ALA A 492 6.91 13.39 -26.36
C ALA A 492 6.94 11.86 -26.16
N VAL A 493 7.50 11.08 -27.09
CA VAL A 493 7.40 9.61 -27.09
C VAL A 493 8.19 8.97 -25.95
N SER A 494 7.49 8.71 -24.84
CA SER A 494 7.78 8.08 -23.55
C SER A 494 8.42 6.70 -23.46
N GLU A 495 7.77 5.75 -24.10
CA GLU A 495 7.86 4.36 -23.68
C GLU A 495 7.54 3.43 -24.87
N LEU A 496 7.91 2.16 -24.74
CA LEU A 496 7.43 1.09 -25.62
C LEU A 496 6.45 0.24 -24.85
N THR A 497 5.43 -0.27 -25.54
CA THR A 497 4.59 -1.34 -25.00
C THR A 497 5.42 -2.63 -24.80
N PRO A 498 5.03 -3.51 -23.86
CA PRO A 498 5.67 -4.81 -23.70
C PRO A 498 5.66 -5.66 -24.98
N THR A 499 4.62 -5.52 -25.81
CA THR A 499 4.46 -6.17 -27.10
C THR A 499 5.48 -5.68 -28.12
N ALA A 500 5.69 -4.36 -28.23
CA ALA A 500 6.71 -3.77 -29.08
C ALA A 500 8.13 -4.22 -28.67
N LEU A 501 8.42 -4.20 -27.36
CA LEU A 501 9.71 -4.66 -26.85
C LEU A 501 9.94 -6.15 -27.13
N ALA A 502 8.92 -7.00 -26.98
CA ALA A 502 9.01 -8.41 -27.31
C ALA A 502 9.37 -8.66 -28.79
N ALA A 503 8.73 -7.93 -29.71
CA ALA A 503 9.05 -8.01 -31.14
C ALA A 503 10.52 -7.64 -31.43
N LEU A 504 11.02 -6.58 -30.80
CA LEU A 504 12.42 -6.17 -30.92
C LEU A 504 13.39 -7.23 -30.37
N MET A 505 13.02 -7.94 -29.30
CA MET A 505 13.84 -8.99 -28.70
C MET A 505 13.86 -10.28 -29.54
N GLU A 506 12.78 -10.59 -30.27
CA GLU A 506 12.67 -11.80 -31.08
C GLU A 506 13.46 -11.69 -32.40
N TYR A 507 13.56 -10.49 -32.97
CA TYR A 507 14.22 -10.27 -34.25
C TYR A 507 15.73 -10.60 -34.25
N HIS A 508 16.25 -10.96 -35.43
CA HIS A 508 17.63 -11.42 -35.62
C HIS A 508 18.65 -10.29 -35.84
N TRP A 509 18.18 -9.09 -36.19
CA TRP A 509 18.99 -7.88 -36.38
C TRP A 509 20.17 -8.06 -37.34
N PRO A 510 19.95 -8.39 -38.63
CA PRO A 510 21.02 -8.50 -39.63
C PRO A 510 21.86 -7.23 -39.79
N GLY A 511 21.26 -6.04 -39.59
CA GLY A 511 21.97 -4.75 -39.58
C GLY A 511 22.40 -4.29 -38.18
N ASN A 512 22.30 -5.18 -37.17
CA ASN A 512 22.75 -4.98 -35.81
C ASN A 512 22.22 -3.68 -35.17
N VAL A 513 23.07 -2.92 -34.49
CA VAL A 513 22.69 -1.72 -33.74
C VAL A 513 22.26 -0.59 -34.68
N ARG A 514 22.84 -0.51 -35.89
CA ARG A 514 22.45 0.49 -36.90
C ARG A 514 21.00 0.29 -37.33
N GLU A 515 20.60 -0.96 -37.60
CA GLU A 515 19.21 -1.28 -37.94
C GLU A 515 18.26 -1.06 -36.76
N LEU A 516 18.65 -1.44 -35.55
CA LEU A 516 17.86 -1.16 -34.34
C LEU A 516 17.60 0.34 -34.18
N LYS A 517 18.63 1.18 -34.34
CA LYS A 517 18.48 2.63 -34.26
C LYS A 517 17.50 3.14 -35.31
N SER A 518 17.66 2.73 -36.57
CA SER A 518 16.73 3.10 -37.65
C SER A 518 15.29 2.66 -37.38
N ALA A 519 15.10 1.48 -36.78
CA ALA A 519 13.78 0.97 -36.43
C ALA A 519 13.12 1.80 -35.32
N ILE A 520 13.89 2.22 -34.31
CA ILE A 520 13.40 3.11 -33.25
C ILE A 520 13.11 4.52 -33.80
N ASP A 521 13.97 5.06 -34.64
CA ASP A 521 13.73 6.35 -35.31
C ASP A 521 12.45 6.29 -36.16
N TYR A 522 12.25 5.21 -36.93
CA TYR A 522 11.02 4.97 -37.67
C TYR A 522 9.80 4.96 -36.74
N ALA A 523 9.88 4.25 -35.62
CA ALA A 523 8.77 4.13 -34.68
C ALA A 523 8.44 5.48 -34.01
N ILE A 524 9.44 6.28 -33.64
CA ILE A 524 9.23 7.64 -33.13
C ILE A 524 8.52 8.52 -34.17
N ILE A 525 8.86 8.39 -35.46
CA ILE A 525 8.23 9.16 -36.54
C ILE A 525 6.77 8.76 -36.73
N HIS A 526 6.45 7.46 -36.70
CA HIS A 526 5.10 6.94 -36.99
C HIS A 526 4.17 6.93 -35.78
N CYS A 527 4.72 6.88 -34.58
CA CYS A 527 3.95 6.95 -33.34
C CYS A 527 3.21 8.28 -33.24
N LYS A 528 1.91 8.17 -32.96
CA LYS A 528 0.98 9.30 -32.78
C LYS A 528 0.78 9.68 -31.32
N ASP A 529 1.02 8.72 -30.42
CA ASP A 529 0.84 8.85 -28.98
C ASP A 529 2.19 8.98 -28.26
N GLU A 530 2.18 8.99 -26.93
CA GLU A 530 3.40 9.02 -26.11
C GLU A 530 4.04 7.63 -25.94
N THR A 531 3.36 6.55 -26.38
CA THR A 531 3.83 5.18 -26.23
C THR A 531 3.87 4.49 -27.59
N ILE A 532 5.03 3.92 -27.95
CA ILE A 532 5.23 3.15 -29.18
C ILE A 532 4.63 1.76 -28.99
N ASP A 533 3.68 1.39 -29.84
CA ASP A 533 3.16 0.03 -29.90
C ASP A 533 3.80 -0.79 -31.03
N SER A 534 3.52 -2.10 -31.11
CA SER A 534 4.07 -2.97 -32.14
C SER A 534 3.72 -2.49 -33.55
N ASP A 535 2.53 -1.92 -33.74
CA ASP A 535 2.06 -1.42 -35.04
C ASP A 535 2.83 -0.18 -35.54
N ASP A 536 3.56 0.51 -34.66
CA ASP A 536 4.42 1.64 -35.00
C ASP A 536 5.82 1.20 -35.46
N LEU A 537 6.18 -0.07 -35.25
CA LEU A 537 7.48 -0.61 -35.66
C LEU A 537 7.53 -0.86 -37.18
N PRO A 538 8.74 -0.86 -37.78
CA PRO A 538 8.90 -1.27 -39.18
C PRO A 538 8.24 -2.62 -39.50
N PRO A 539 7.60 -2.76 -40.67
CA PRO A 539 6.87 -3.98 -41.04
C PRO A 539 7.74 -5.24 -41.07
N GLU A 540 9.05 -5.10 -41.31
CA GLU A 540 10.01 -6.21 -41.31
C GLU A 540 10.15 -6.89 -39.93
N LEU A 541 9.84 -6.17 -38.84
CA LEU A 541 9.85 -6.71 -37.47
C LEU A 541 8.56 -7.46 -37.11
N LEU A 542 7.47 -7.19 -37.85
CA LEU A 542 6.15 -7.78 -37.64
C LEU A 542 5.98 -9.12 -38.39
N ASP A 543 6.82 -9.37 -39.39
CA ASP A 543 6.77 -10.56 -40.25
C ASP A 543 7.58 -11.76 -39.71
N THR A 544 8.21 -11.66 -38.53
CA THR A 544 8.92 -12.81 -37.91
C THR A 544 7.90 -13.83 -37.36
N PRO A 545 7.77 -15.04 -37.93
CA PRO A 545 6.87 -16.04 -37.39
C PRO A 545 7.42 -16.54 -36.05
N SER A 546 6.71 -16.24 -34.96
CA SER A 546 6.98 -16.84 -33.66
C SER A 546 6.96 -18.38 -33.80
N PRO A 547 8.00 -19.11 -33.34
CA PRO A 547 7.96 -20.57 -33.30
C PRO A 547 6.91 -21.13 -32.33
N LEU A 548 6.22 -20.27 -31.57
CA LEU A 548 5.06 -20.63 -30.74
C LEU A 548 3.74 -20.61 -31.54
N SER A 549 3.69 -19.89 -32.67
CA SER A 549 2.55 -19.91 -33.59
C SER A 549 2.53 -21.16 -34.47
N SER A 550 3.71 -21.74 -34.77
CA SER A 550 3.83 -22.92 -35.64
C SER A 550 3.47 -24.25 -34.97
N ARG A 551 3.23 -24.29 -33.64
CA ARG A 551 2.81 -25.51 -32.91
C ARG A 551 1.31 -25.63 -32.69
N LEU A 552 0.50 -24.64 -33.05
CA LEU A 552 -0.97 -24.69 -32.90
C LEU A 552 -1.73 -24.88 -34.22
N ILE A 553 -1.03 -25.10 -35.34
CA ILE A 553 -1.67 -25.45 -36.62
C ILE A 553 -1.19 -26.84 -37.07
N SER A 554 -1.34 -27.83 -36.17
CA SER A 554 -1.38 -29.24 -36.55
C SER A 554 -2.84 -29.71 -36.59
N PHE A 555 -3.56 -29.27 -37.62
CA PHE A 555 -4.70 -30.00 -38.19
C PHE A 555 -4.83 -29.60 -39.67
N THR A 556 -4.26 -30.43 -40.53
CA THR A 556 -4.51 -30.51 -41.99
C THR A 556 -5.99 -30.86 -42.25
N PRO A 557 -6.59 -30.54 -43.44
CA PRO A 557 -5.97 -30.78 -44.74
C PRO A 557 -6.19 -29.72 -45.83
N THR A 558 -5.30 -29.78 -46.83
CA THR A 558 -5.43 -29.37 -48.24
C THR A 558 -6.71 -28.61 -48.59
N GLY A 559 -6.64 -27.29 -48.56
CA GLY A 559 -7.60 -26.40 -49.20
C GLY A 559 -6.82 -25.24 -49.76
N ASP A 560 -6.75 -25.18 -51.09
CA ASP A 560 -6.08 -24.16 -51.88
C ASP A 560 -6.26 -22.78 -51.23
N GLU A 561 -5.17 -22.07 -50.91
CA GLU A 561 -5.20 -20.79 -50.19
C GLU A 561 -6.12 -19.78 -50.89
N ARG A 562 -6.16 -19.88 -52.22
CA ARG A 562 -7.10 -19.19 -53.11
C ARG A 562 -8.55 -19.38 -52.67
N SER A 563 -9.00 -20.62 -52.45
CA SER A 563 -10.37 -20.92 -52.02
C SER A 563 -10.71 -20.33 -50.66
N ARG A 564 -9.78 -20.35 -49.69
CA ARG A 564 -10.01 -19.76 -48.36
C ARG A 564 -10.20 -18.25 -48.43
N LEU A 565 -9.37 -17.57 -49.22
CA LEU A 565 -9.45 -16.12 -49.42
C LEU A 565 -10.74 -15.73 -50.15
N THR A 566 -11.13 -16.49 -51.18
CA THR A 566 -12.38 -16.26 -51.93
C THR A 566 -13.61 -16.48 -51.05
N THR A 567 -13.68 -17.59 -50.29
CA THR A 567 -14.82 -17.85 -49.37
C THR A 567 -14.93 -16.78 -48.27
N ALA A 568 -13.81 -16.28 -47.75
CA ALA A 568 -13.83 -15.20 -46.77
C ALA A 568 -14.32 -13.88 -47.36
N LEU A 569 -13.95 -13.56 -48.60
CA LEU A 569 -14.45 -12.39 -49.33
C LEU A 569 -15.95 -12.50 -49.66
N GLU A 570 -16.42 -13.68 -50.07
CA GLU A 570 -17.83 -13.96 -50.33
C GLU A 570 -18.68 -13.81 -49.05
N ARG A 571 -18.23 -14.41 -47.94
CA ARG A 571 -18.90 -14.28 -46.64
C ARG A 571 -18.91 -12.85 -46.11
N ALA A 572 -17.87 -12.08 -46.40
CA ALA A 572 -17.78 -10.67 -46.06
C ALA A 572 -18.47 -9.74 -47.09
N ARG A 573 -19.14 -10.29 -48.12
CA ARG A 573 -19.79 -9.52 -49.21
C ARG A 573 -18.86 -8.46 -49.84
N GLY A 574 -17.59 -8.81 -50.04
CA GLY A 574 -16.57 -7.91 -50.59
C GLY A 574 -15.98 -6.90 -49.59
N ASN A 575 -16.43 -6.88 -48.32
CA ASN A 575 -15.81 -6.05 -47.29
C ASN A 575 -14.48 -6.64 -46.83
N ARG A 576 -13.38 -6.12 -47.37
CA ARG A 576 -12.01 -6.58 -47.13
C ARG A 576 -11.60 -6.52 -45.65
N THR A 577 -12.08 -5.54 -44.89
CA THR A 577 -11.78 -5.44 -43.46
C THR A 577 -12.47 -6.54 -42.66
N GLN A 578 -13.70 -6.89 -43.04
CA GLN A 578 -14.43 -7.98 -42.42
C GLN A 578 -13.90 -9.36 -42.85
N ALA A 579 -13.46 -9.51 -44.11
CA ALA A 579 -12.79 -10.70 -44.60
C ALA A 579 -11.46 -10.96 -43.87
N ALA A 580 -10.66 -9.91 -43.64
CA ALA A 580 -9.41 -9.99 -42.89
C ALA A 580 -9.64 -10.46 -41.44
N ARG A 581 -10.69 -9.93 -40.78
CA ARG A 581 -11.11 -10.37 -39.44
C ARG A 581 -11.58 -11.83 -39.42
N LEU A 582 -12.34 -12.28 -40.42
CA LEU A 582 -12.79 -13.67 -40.53
C LEU A 582 -11.62 -14.65 -40.73
N LEU A 583 -10.52 -14.18 -41.32
CA LEU A 583 -9.31 -14.96 -41.58
C LEU A 583 -8.25 -14.83 -40.49
N GLY A 584 -8.46 -13.96 -39.48
CA GLY A 584 -7.48 -13.72 -38.42
C GLY A 584 -6.18 -13.07 -38.90
N ILE A 585 -6.21 -12.34 -40.02
CA ILE A 585 -5.04 -11.66 -40.61
C ILE A 585 -5.27 -10.16 -40.72
N SER A 586 -4.19 -9.37 -40.81
CA SER A 586 -4.32 -7.93 -41.01
C SER A 586 -4.90 -7.59 -42.39
N ARG A 587 -5.51 -6.39 -42.52
CA ARG A 587 -6.05 -5.91 -43.80
C ARG A 587 -4.95 -5.77 -44.87
N ALA A 588 -3.74 -5.39 -44.48
CA ALA A 588 -2.59 -5.27 -45.38
C ALA A 588 -2.14 -6.65 -45.89
N THR A 589 -2.10 -7.65 -45.00
CA THR A 589 -1.78 -9.04 -45.34
C THR A 589 -2.81 -9.62 -46.30
N LEU A 590 -4.10 -9.36 -46.08
CA LEU A 590 -5.17 -9.75 -47.01
C LEU A 590 -4.94 -9.10 -48.39
N TYR A 591 -4.63 -7.81 -48.43
CA TYR A 591 -4.45 -7.07 -49.68
C TYR A 591 -3.27 -7.61 -50.50
N ARG A 592 -2.13 -7.87 -49.85
CA ARG A 592 -0.96 -8.47 -50.49
C ARG A 592 -1.26 -9.88 -51.01
N ARG A 593 -1.90 -10.75 -50.22
CA ARG A 593 -2.27 -12.11 -50.67
C ARG A 593 -3.25 -12.13 -51.83
N LEU A 594 -4.20 -11.18 -51.88
CA LEU A 594 -5.10 -11.03 -53.03
C LEU A 594 -4.38 -10.52 -54.28
N THR A 595 -3.34 -9.70 -54.10
CA THR A 595 -2.48 -9.19 -55.18
C THR A 595 -1.61 -10.31 -55.75
N ASP A 596 -0.94 -11.07 -54.87
CA ASP A 596 -0.03 -12.17 -55.24
C ASP A 596 -0.78 -13.30 -55.98
N LEU A 597 -2.06 -13.53 -55.68
CA LEU A 597 -2.91 -14.53 -56.33
C LEU A 597 -3.69 -14.01 -57.54
N GLY A 598 -3.51 -12.74 -57.90
CA GLY A 598 -4.19 -12.10 -59.04
C GLY A 598 -5.72 -12.02 -58.88
N LEU A 599 -6.22 -12.00 -57.64
CA LEU A 599 -7.66 -11.92 -57.32
C LEU A 599 -8.18 -10.48 -57.25
N LEU A 600 -7.31 -9.49 -57.50
CA LEU A 600 -7.66 -8.07 -57.62
C LEU A 600 -7.86 -7.69 -59.09
N ASN A 601 -8.87 -8.24 -59.75
CA ASN A 601 -9.35 -7.73 -61.03
C ASN A 601 -10.88 -7.81 -61.08
N ASN A 602 -11.50 -6.65 -61.31
CA ASN A 602 -12.91 -6.23 -61.25
C ASN A 602 -13.45 -5.86 -59.86
#